data_AF-D8QSU0-F1
#
_entry.id   AF-D8QSU0-F1
#
_cell.length_a   1.000
_cell.length_b   1.000
_cell.length_c   1.000
_cell.angle_alpha   90.00
_cell.angle_beta   90.00
_cell.angle_gamma   90.00
#
_symmetry.space_group_name_H-M   'P 1'
#
loop_
_entity.id
_entity.type
_entity.pdbx_description
1 polymer ?
#
loop_
_entity_poly.entity_id
_entity_poly.type
_entity_poly.pdbx_seq_one_letter_code
_entity_poly.pdbx_strand_id
1 'polypeptide(L)' 'EWCIANSSIRSYAFEVALGETCQKIDCSAIREGGECFSPNTLPWHASYAFNLYFQNNGRTLAACHALG' A
#
# COMPACT_ATOMS: atom_id res chain seq x y z
N GLU A 1 11.01 -2.04 11.02
CA GLU A 1 10.59 -0.70 10.54
C GLU A 1 9.28 -0.82 9.79
N TRP A 2 8.41 0.19 9.87
CA TRP A 2 7.08 0.24 9.25
C TRP A 2 6.99 1.49 8.38
N CYS A 3 6.52 1.35 7.15
CA CYS A 3 6.23 2.46 6.25
C CYS A 3 4.74 2.79 6.36
N ILE A 4 4.39 3.99 6.81
CA ILE A 4 3.01 4.43 6.95
C ILE A 4 2.73 5.49 5.90
N ALA A 5 1.65 5.31 5.14
CA ALA A 5 1.18 6.24 4.13
C ALA A 5 0.99 7.66 4.69
N ASN A 6 1.60 8.67 4.06
CA ASN A 6 1.42 10.07 4.45
C ASN A 6 0.02 10.56 4.03
N SER A 7 -0.90 10.66 4.97
CA SER A 7 -2.28 11.11 4.76
C SER A 7 -2.42 12.52 4.14
N SER A 8 -1.34 13.28 3.99
CA SER A 8 -1.31 14.59 3.33
C SER A 8 -1.17 14.50 1.81
N ILE A 9 -0.87 13.32 1.27
CA ILE A 9 -0.82 13.09 -0.18
C ILE A 9 -2.25 13.05 -0.74
N ARG A 10 -2.45 13.75 -1.86
CA ARG A 10 -3.75 13.80 -2.55
C ARG A 10 -4.25 12.39 -2.83
N SER A 11 -5.53 12.12 -2.56
CA SER A 11 -6.16 10.80 -2.76
C SER A 11 -5.89 10.20 -4.14
N TYR A 12 -5.83 11.04 -5.18
CA TYR A 12 -5.47 10.61 -6.54
C TYR A 12 -4.08 9.99 -6.65
N ALA A 13 -3.07 10.56 -5.97
CA ALA A 13 -1.73 9.99 -5.96
C ALA A 13 -1.70 8.66 -5.18
N PHE A 14 -2.54 8.50 -4.15
CA PHE A 14 -2.69 7.23 -3.44
C PHE A 14 -3.32 6.13 -4.29
N GLU A 15 -4.37 6.44 -5.06
CA GLU A 15 -5.02 5.46 -5.94
C GLU A 15 -4.04 4.96 -7.02
N VAL A 16 -3.27 5.87 -7.62
CA VAL A 16 -2.25 5.50 -8.61
C VAL A 16 -1.15 4.64 -7.97
N ALA A 17 -0.60 5.06 -6.83
CA ALA A 17 0.47 4.31 -6.15
C ALA A 17 0.00 2.93 -5.67
N LEU A 18 -1.22 2.81 -5.14
CA LEU A 18 -1.82 1.53 -4.78
C LEU A 18 -2.00 0.63 -6.01
N GLY A 19 -2.52 1.19 -7.11
CA GLY A 19 -2.69 0.47 -8.37
C GLY A 19 -1.38 -0.10 -8.92
N GLU A 20 -0.31 0.70 -8.95
CA GLU A 20 1.03 0.26 -9.35
C GLU A 20 1.60 -0.80 -8.40
N THR A 21 1.39 -0.62 -7.09
CA THR A 21 1.88 -1.58 -6.09
C THR A 21 1.22 -2.94 -6.29
N CYS A 22 -0.10 -2.98 -6.50
CA CYS A 22 -0.84 -4.21 -6.72
C CYS A 22 -0.54 -4.90 -8.06
N GLN A 23 0.23 -4.27 -8.97
CA GLN A 23 0.81 -4.96 -10.13
C GLN A 23 2.10 -5.71 -9.77
N LYS A 24 2.73 -5.35 -8.65
CA LYS A 24 4.02 -5.90 -8.17
C LYS A 24 3.87 -6.86 -6.99
N ILE A 25 2.73 -6.82 -6.27
CA ILE A 25 2.42 -7.71 -5.15
C ILE A 25 1.00 -8.28 -5.29
N ASP A 26 0.71 -9.33 -4.51
CA ASP A 26 -0.66 -9.79 -4.36
C ASP A 26 -1.45 -8.88 -3.40
N CYS A 27 -2.50 -8.25 -3.92
CA CYS A 27 -3.44 -7.41 -3.16
C CYS A 27 -4.78 -8.12 -2.87
N SER A 28 -4.89 -9.43 -3.08
CA SER A 28 -6.10 -10.22 -2.83
C SER A 28 -6.68 -9.98 -1.42
N ALA A 29 -5.82 -9.87 -0.41
CA ALA A 29 -6.21 -9.66 0.98
C ALA A 29 -6.95 -8.33 1.22
N ILE A 30 -6.69 -7.27 0.45
CA ILE A 30 -7.31 -5.95 0.60
C ILE A 30 -8.40 -5.66 -0.44
N ARG A 31 -8.70 -6.62 -1.32
CA ARG A 31 -9.83 -6.51 -2.24
C ARG A 31 -11.13 -6.94 -1.56
N GLU A 32 -12.25 -6.62 -2.18
CA GLU A 32 -13.57 -7.05 -1.70
C GLU A 32 -13.60 -8.57 -1.49
N GLY A 33 -14.07 -8.99 -0.31
CA GLY A 33 -14.04 -10.40 0.12
C GLY A 33 -12.70 -10.88 0.69
N GLY A 34 -11.66 -10.04 0.68
CA GLY A 34 -10.36 -10.32 1.28
C GLY A 34 -10.34 -10.15 2.80
N GLU A 35 -9.41 -10.85 3.44
CA GLU A 35 -9.27 -10.94 4.91
C GLU A 35 -8.94 -9.60 5.57
N CYS A 36 -8.30 -8.70 4.81
CA CYS A 36 -7.83 -7.39 5.21
C CYS A 36 -8.58 -6.26 4.48
N PHE A 37 -9.79 -6.54 3.98
CA PHE A 37 -10.60 -5.53 3.31
C PHE A 37 -11.14 -4.45 4.27
N SER A 38 -11.40 -4.81 5.54
CA SER A 38 -11.97 -3.89 6.53
C SER A 38 -10.89 -3.33 7.47
N PRO A 39 -10.89 -2.00 7.72
CA PRO A 39 -11.81 -0.99 7.23
C PRO A 39 -11.59 -0.66 5.74
N ASN A 40 -12.69 -0.54 4.99
CA ASN A 40 -12.68 -0.20 3.56
C ASN A 40 -12.38 1.29 3.37
N THR A 41 -11.10 1.65 3.54
CA THR A 41 -10.61 3.00 3.34
C THR A 41 -9.31 2.96 2.55
N LEU A 42 -9.16 3.90 1.62
CA LEU A 42 -7.98 3.99 0.76
C LEU A 42 -6.65 4.04 1.56
N PRO A 43 -6.52 4.81 2.66
CA PRO A 43 -5.28 4.84 3.43
C PRO A 43 -4.93 3.49 4.08
N TRP A 44 -5.95 2.72 4.46
CA TRP A 44 -5.74 1.42 5.10
C TRP A 44 -5.25 0.39 4.08
N HIS A 45 -5.95 0.30 2.94
CA HIS A 45 -5.54 -0.56 1.81
C HIS A 45 -4.14 -0.19 1.29
N ALA A 46 -3.86 1.11 1.14
CA ALA A 46 -2.53 1.60 0.75
C ALA A 46 -1.45 1.22 1.76
N SER A 47 -1.69 1.42 3.06
CA SER A 47 -0.72 1.06 4.11
C SER A 47 -0.40 -0.43 4.10
N TYR A 48 -1.41 -1.29 3.92
CA TYR A 48 -1.21 -2.73 3.80
C TYR A 48 -0.36 -3.08 2.58
N ALA A 49 -0.73 -2.59 1.40
CA ALA A 49 -0.02 -2.87 0.16
C ALA A 49 1.43 -2.39 0.22
N PHE A 50 1.66 -1.18 0.71
CA PHE A 50 3.01 -0.60 0.79
C PHE A 50 3.88 -1.33 1.81
N ASN A 51 3.31 -1.75 2.94
CA ASN A 51 4.03 -2.58 3.91
C ASN A 51 4.42 -3.94 3.33
N LEU A 52 3.54 -4.59 2.57
CA LEU A 52 3.84 -5.87 1.91
C LEU A 52 4.92 -5.69 0.83
N TYR A 53 4.83 -4.63 0.02
CA TYR A 53 5.87 -4.28 -0.95
C TYR A 53 7.22 -4.01 -0.29
N PHE A 54 7.25 -3.25 0.81
CA PHE A 54 8.45 -2.98 1.59
C PHE A 54 9.11 -4.26 2.11
N GLN A 55 8.32 -5.20 2.63
CA GLN A 55 8.82 -6.49 3.11
C GLN A 55 9.40 -7.35 1.98
N ASN A 56 8.74 -7.38 0.82
CA ASN A 56 9.20 -8.13 -0.35
C ASN A 56 10.46 -7.52 -1.00
N ASN A 57 10.69 -6.21 -0.86
CA ASN A 57 11.80 -5.49 -1.48
C ASN A 57 12.95 -5.19 -0.50
N GLY A 58 13.21 -6.12 0.43
CA GLY A 58 14.38 -6.07 1.30
C GLY A 58 14.35 -4.96 2.35
N ARG A 59 13.18 -4.36 2.62
CA ARG A 59 12.99 -3.34 3.66
C ARG A 59 13.84 -2.08 3.46
N THR A 60 13.97 -1.62 2.21
CA THR A 60 14.78 -0.44 1.89
C THR A 60 13.97 0.86 2.00
N LEU A 61 14.64 1.97 2.34
CA LEU A 61 14.04 3.31 2.36
C LEU A 61 13.46 3.69 0.98
N ALA A 62 14.11 3.25 -0.10
CA ALA A 62 13.63 3.42 -1.47
C ALA A 62 12.26 2.73 -1.69
N ALA A 63 12.03 1.55 -1.10
CA ALA A 63 10.74 0.87 -1.18
C ALA A 63 9.64 1.57 -0.37
N CYS A 64 10.00 2.31 0.69
CA CYS A 64 9.06 3.14 1.44
C CYS A 64 8.74 4.47 0.72
N HIS A 65 9.74 5.12 0.12
CA HIS A 65 9.59 6.40 -0.57
C HIS A 65 9.01 6.29 -1.98
N ALA A 66 9.05 5.11 -2.61
CA ALA A 66 8.49 4.91 -3.95
C ALA A 66 6.96 5.14 -4.02
N LEU A 67 6.28 5.25 -2.87
CA LEU A 67 4.83 5.12 -2.75
C LEU A 67 4.18 6.23 -1.89
N GLY A 68 4.96 7.24 -1.46
CA GLY A 68 4.46 8.41 -0.73
C GLY A 68 5.54 9.39 -0.26
#